data_AF-A0A7K0YF98-F1
#
_entry.id   AF-A0A7K0YF98-F1
#
_cell.length_a   1.000
_cell.length_b   1.000
_cell.length_c   1.000
_cell.angle_alpha   90.00
_cell.angle_beta   90.00
_cell.angle_gamma   90.00
#
_symmetry.space_group_name_H-M   'P 1'
#
loop_
_entity.id
_entity.type
_entity.pdbx_description
1 polymer ?
#
loop_
_entity_poly.entity_id
_entity_poly.type
_entity_poly.pdbx_seq_one_letter_code
_entity_poly.pdbx_strand_id
1 'polypeptide(L)'
;MVKTATNIEEEIAAIFSGNTPWVTIVWDDPVNLMTYVTYVLMELFGYSREKAHELMMKVHTEGKAVVSTGTREEMEHDVARLHEYGLWATLQRGDEGL
;
A
#
# COMPACT_ATOMS: atom_id res chain seq x y z
N MET A 1 2.67 2.80 45.01
CA MET A 1 1.50 2.85 44.09
C MET A 1 2.00 2.53 42.70
N VAL A 2 1.74 1.31 42.23
CA VAL A 2 2.21 0.79 40.94
C VAL A 2 1.22 1.25 39.87
N LYS A 3 1.62 2.23 39.04
CA LYS A 3 0.81 2.77 37.93
C LYS A 3 0.81 1.79 36.74
N THR A 4 0.25 0.60 36.91
CA THR A 4 0.29 -0.45 35.87
C THR A 4 -0.98 -0.51 35.02
N ALA A 5 -2.12 0.02 35.50
CA ALA A 5 -3.39 -0.09 34.78
C ALA A 5 -3.47 0.75 33.49
N THR A 6 -2.86 1.94 33.47
CA THR A 6 -3.02 2.91 32.36
C THR A 6 -2.42 2.42 31.05
N ASN A 7 -1.33 1.66 31.10
CA ASN A 7 -0.61 1.23 29.89
C ASN A 7 -1.34 0.09 29.17
N ILE A 8 -2.04 -0.79 29.92
CA ILE A 8 -2.73 -1.96 29.36
C ILE A 8 -4.02 -1.54 28.65
N GLU A 9 -4.74 -0.55 29.18
CA GLU A 9 -5.97 -0.05 28.56
C GLU A 9 -5.70 0.67 27.23
N GLU A 10 -4.63 1.47 27.14
CA GLU A 10 -4.21 2.11 25.89
C GLU A 10 -3.73 1.10 24.85
N GLU A 11 -2.98 0.08 25.27
CA GLU A 11 -2.49 -0.99 24.39
C GLU A 11 -3.64 -1.87 23.86
N ILE A 12 -4.62 -2.20 24.71
CA ILE A 12 -5.86 -2.87 24.30
C ILE A 12 -6.68 -1.97 23.37
N ALA A 13 -6.87 -0.69 23.69
CA ALA A 13 -7.59 0.23 22.83
C ALA A 13 -6.91 0.39 21.46
N ALA A 14 -5.58 0.43 21.39
CA ALA A 14 -4.83 0.46 20.14
C ALA A 14 -5.06 -0.80 19.31
N ILE A 15 -5.03 -1.99 19.93
CA ILE A 15 -5.32 -3.29 19.28
C ILE A 15 -6.75 -3.31 18.73
N PHE A 16 -7.73 -2.80 19.48
CA PHE A 16 -9.14 -2.79 19.07
C PHE A 16 -9.54 -1.57 18.23
N SER A 17 -8.69 -0.55 18.10
CA SER A 17 -9.03 0.70 17.42
C SER A 17 -9.24 0.54 15.91
N GLY A 18 -8.76 -0.55 15.30
CA GLY A 18 -8.81 -0.72 13.85
C GLY A 18 -8.09 0.39 13.07
N ASN A 19 -7.25 1.19 13.76
CA ASN A 19 -6.63 2.39 13.20
C ASN A 19 -5.45 2.10 12.27
N THR A 20 -5.01 0.85 12.15
CA THR A 20 -3.98 0.53 11.16
C THR A 20 -4.61 0.61 9.76
N PRO A 21 -4.21 1.56 8.91
CA PRO A 21 -4.74 1.65 7.57
C PRO A 21 -4.27 0.45 6.73
N TRP A 22 -5.08 0.07 5.76
CA TRP A 22 -4.69 -0.91 4.75
C TRP A 22 -3.84 -0.24 3.69
N VAL A 23 -2.97 -1.00 3.06
CA VAL A 23 -2.11 -0.54 1.98
C VAL A 23 -2.30 -1.40 0.74
N THR A 24 -2.21 -0.74 -0.42
CA THR A 24 -2.12 -1.40 -1.73
C THR A 24 -0.67 -1.45 -2.15
N ILE A 25 -0.18 -2.65 -2.42
CA ILE A 25 1.22 -2.92 -2.79
C ILE A 25 1.26 -3.39 -4.24
N VAL A 26 2.11 -2.78 -5.06
CA VAL A 26 2.45 -3.26 -6.41
C VAL A 26 3.76 -4.03 -6.35
N TRP A 27 3.83 -5.16 -7.05
CA TRP A 27 4.99 -6.06 -7.10
C TRP A 27 5.71 -5.98 -8.45
N ASP A 28 7.02 -6.23 -8.44
CA ASP A 28 7.80 -6.34 -9.67
C ASP A 28 7.40 -7.58 -10.46
N ASP A 29 7.35 -7.45 -11.79
CA ASP A 29 7.01 -8.54 -12.68
C ASP A 29 7.82 -8.46 -13.98
N PRO A 30 8.11 -9.61 -14.64
CA PRO A 30 8.95 -9.64 -15.84
C PRO A 30 8.18 -9.28 -17.14
N VAL A 31 6.90 -8.92 -17.06
CA VAL A 31 6.01 -8.76 -18.22
C VAL A 31 5.80 -7.28 -18.55
N ASN A 32 5.54 -6.46 -17.54
CA ASN A 32 5.20 -5.06 -17.71
C ASN A 32 6.44 -4.16 -17.87
N LEU A 33 6.37 -3.23 -18.82
CA LEU A 33 7.43 -2.24 -19.01
C LEU A 33 7.38 -1.16 -17.91
N MET A 34 8.54 -0.69 -17.45
CA MET A 34 8.67 0.43 -16.51
C MET A 34 7.84 1.67 -16.89
N THR A 35 7.84 2.01 -18.19
CA THR A 35 7.08 3.15 -18.73
C THR A 35 5.58 2.92 -18.64
N TYR A 36 5.13 1.68 -18.79
CA TYR A 36 3.72 1.30 -18.65
C TYR A 36 3.30 1.34 -17.17
N VAL A 37 4.09 0.76 -16.26
CA VAL A 37 3.83 0.85 -14.81
C VAL A 37 3.73 2.30 -14.36
N THR A 38 4.66 3.16 -14.79
CA THR A 38 4.62 4.61 -14.50
C THR A 38 3.31 5.24 -15.00
N TYR A 39 2.89 4.93 -16.22
CA TYR A 39 1.63 5.43 -16.78
C TYR A 39 0.41 4.98 -15.96
N VAL A 40 0.32 3.71 -15.59
CA VAL A 40 -0.81 3.19 -14.81
C VAL A 40 -0.89 3.85 -13.44
N LEU A 41 0.24 4.09 -12.77
CA LEU A 41 0.26 4.79 -11.49
C LEU A 41 -0.19 6.26 -11.61
N MET A 42 0.09 6.92 -12.74
CA MET A 42 -0.44 8.26 -13.03
C MET A 42 -1.95 8.21 -13.24
N GLU A 43 -2.43 7.27 -14.06
CA GLU A 43 -3.84 7.17 -14.45
C GLU A 43 -4.75 6.81 -13.26
N LEU A 44 -4.36 5.82 -12.44
CA LEU A 44 -5.22 5.31 -11.37
C LEU A 44 -5.19 6.16 -10.09
N PHE A 45 -4.06 6.80 -9.79
CA PHE A 45 -3.84 7.53 -8.53
C PHE A 45 -3.62 9.04 -8.71
N GLY A 46 -3.63 9.54 -9.95
CA GLY A 46 -3.43 10.96 -10.25
C GLY A 46 -2.04 11.48 -9.87
N TYR A 47 -1.04 10.61 -9.76
CA TYR A 47 0.33 11.00 -9.42
C TYR A 47 0.99 11.79 -10.54
N SER A 48 1.86 12.73 -10.16
CA SER A 48 2.76 13.35 -11.13
C SER A 48 3.68 12.28 -11.73
N ARG A 49 4.20 12.55 -12.92
CA ARG A 49 5.12 11.64 -13.60
C ARG A 49 6.33 11.32 -12.74
N GLU A 50 6.85 12.30 -12.01
CA GLU A 50 8.00 12.17 -11.13
C GLU A 50 7.71 11.19 -9.98
N LYS A 51 6.59 11.35 -9.28
CA LYS A 51 6.19 10.46 -8.19
C LYS A 51 5.90 9.04 -8.69
N ALA A 52 5.18 8.91 -9.80
CA ALA A 52 4.88 7.62 -10.41
C ALA A 52 6.16 6.89 -10.84
N HIS A 53 7.13 7.63 -11.38
CA HIS A 53 8.43 7.08 -11.76
C HIS A 53 9.25 6.64 -10.54
N GLU A 54 9.26 7.42 -9.45
CA GLU A 54 9.92 7.04 -8.20
C GLU A 54 9.35 5.73 -7.63
N LEU A 55 8.01 5.62 -7.56
CA LEU A 55 7.34 4.41 -7.08
C LEU A 55 7.63 3.21 -7.99
N MET A 56 7.59 3.40 -9.31
CA MET A 56 7.96 2.37 -10.26
C MET A 56 9.40 1.91 -10.07
N MET A 57 10.34 2.83 -9.85
CA MET A 57 11.73 2.47 -9.57
C MET A 57 11.85 1.65 -8.29
N LYS A 58 11.11 1.99 -7.23
CA LYS A 58 11.06 1.17 -6.00
C LYS A 58 10.53 -0.23 -6.27
N VAL A 59 9.44 -0.36 -7.04
CA VAL A 59 8.95 -1.68 -7.48
C VAL A 59 10.08 -2.46 -8.15
N HIS A 60 10.76 -1.87 -9.14
CA HIS A 60 11.82 -2.55 -9.87
C HIS A 60 13.04 -2.93 -9.03
N THR A 61 13.47 -2.08 -8.09
CA THR A 61 14.71 -2.30 -7.33
C THR A 61 14.50 -3.06 -6.03
N GLU A 62 13.35 -2.89 -5.39
CA GLU A 62 13.01 -3.46 -4.08
C GLU A 62 12.02 -4.62 -4.19
N GLY A 63 11.51 -4.90 -5.39
CA GLY A 63 10.55 -5.96 -5.69
C GLY A 63 9.10 -5.59 -5.38
N LYS A 64 8.85 -4.47 -4.69
CA LYS A 64 7.52 -4.00 -4.34
C LYS A 64 7.51 -2.51 -3.96
N ALA A 65 6.34 -1.87 -4.01
CA ALA A 65 6.11 -0.56 -3.41
C ALA A 65 4.66 -0.38 -2.95
N VAL A 66 4.47 0.37 -1.85
CA VAL A 66 3.14 0.86 -1.45
C VAL A 66 2.73 2.00 -2.37
N VAL A 67 1.57 1.87 -3.00
CA VAL A 67 1.06 2.87 -3.96
C VAL A 67 -0.15 3.63 -3.44
N SER A 68 -0.87 3.08 -2.46
CA SER A 68 -2.06 3.70 -1.85
C SER A 68 -2.23 3.23 -0.40
N THR A 69 -2.94 4.01 0.41
CA THR A 69 -3.20 3.71 1.83
C THR A 69 -4.58 4.25 2.22
N GLY A 70 -5.40 3.46 2.92
CA GLY A 70 -6.77 3.85 3.27
C GLY A 70 -7.56 2.78 4.00
N THR A 71 -8.88 2.84 3.87
CA THR A 71 -9.78 1.78 4.34
C THR A 71 -9.56 0.49 3.56
N ARG A 72 -10.03 -0.63 4.11
CA ARG A 72 -9.90 -1.93 3.44
C ARG A 72 -10.58 -1.92 2.08
N GLU A 73 -11.78 -1.37 2.02
CA GLU A 73 -12.62 -1.32 0.84
C GLU A 73 -11.98 -0.46 -0.27
N GLU A 74 -11.40 0.69 0.07
CA GLU A 74 -10.65 1.52 -0.87
C GLU A 74 -9.44 0.77 -1.44
N MET A 75 -8.69 0.07 -0.60
CA MET A 75 -7.51 -0.67 -1.05
C MET A 75 -7.89 -1.92 -1.88
N GLU A 76 -8.97 -2.62 -1.55
CA GLU A 76 -9.52 -3.72 -2.37
C GLU A 76 -9.92 -3.22 -3.76
N HIS A 77 -10.55 -2.05 -3.83
CA HIS A 77 -10.89 -1.40 -5.09
C HIS A 77 -9.64 -1.00 -5.89
N ASP A 78 -8.59 -0.48 -5.24
CA ASP A 78 -7.32 -0.13 -5.88
C ASP A 78 -6.62 -1.37 -6.46
N VAL A 79 -6.58 -2.47 -5.72
CA VAL A 79 -6.03 -3.76 -6.19
C VAL A 79 -6.79 -4.26 -7.42
N ALA A 80 -8.13 -4.22 -7.39
CA ALA A 80 -8.94 -4.65 -8.54
C ALA A 80 -8.63 -3.81 -9.79
N ARG A 81 -8.56 -2.49 -9.66
CA ARG A 81 -8.19 -1.60 -10.77
C ARG A 81 -6.78 -1.90 -11.30
N LEU A 82 -5.81 -2.15 -10.43
CA LEU A 82 -4.45 -2.51 -10.85
C LEU A 82 -4.42 -3.84 -11.63
N HIS A 83 -5.19 -4.83 -11.19
CA HIS A 83 -5.32 -6.12 -11.88
C HIS A 83 -5.98 -5.98 -13.26
N GLU A 84 -6.97 -5.10 -13.40
CA GLU A 84 -7.59 -4.78 -14.71
C GLU A 84 -6.58 -4.17 -15.69
N TYR A 85 -5.60 -3.41 -15.19
CA TYR A 85 -4.49 -2.88 -15.98
C TYR A 85 -3.33 -3.88 -16.18
N GLY A 86 -3.45 -5.09 -15.62
CA GLY A 86 -2.47 -6.17 -15.74
C GLY A 86 -1.27 -6.06 -14.78
N LEU A 87 -1.34 -5.23 -13.75
CA LEU A 87 -0.29 -5.09 -12.74
C LEU A 87 -0.53 -6.05 -11.58
N TRP A 88 0.51 -6.71 -11.08
CA TRP A 88 0.38 -7.52 -9.88
C TRP A 88 0.33 -6.64 -8.64
N ALA A 89 -0.79 -6.68 -7.93
CA ALA A 89 -0.97 -5.98 -6.66
C ALA A 89 -1.58 -6.85 -5.55
N THR A 90 -1.30 -6.52 -4.29
CA THR A 90 -1.88 -7.15 -3.10
C THR A 90 -2.31 -6.12 -2.06
N LEU A 91 -3.17 -6.56 -1.14
CA LEU A 91 -3.67 -5.81 0.01
C LEU A 91 -2.96 -6.28 1.28
N GLN A 92 -2.54 -5.35 2.15
CA GLN A 92 -1.89 -5.69 3.43
C GLN A 92 -2.29 -4.71 4.54
N ARG A 93 -2.30 -5.14 5.82
CA ARG A 93 -2.42 -4.19 6.95
C ARG A 93 -1.09 -3.45 7.12
N GLY A 94 -1.13 -2.12 7.27
CA GLY A 94 0.07 -1.29 7.29
C GLY A 94 1.04 -1.53 8.45
N ASP A 95 0.65 -2.28 9.49
CA ASP A 95 1.48 -2.69 10.62
C ASP A 95 2.23 -4.01 10.37
N GLU A 96 1.87 -4.74 9.31
CA GLU A 96 2.53 -5.96 8.90
C GLU A 96 3.67 -5.61 7.92
N GLY A 97 4.90 -5.48 8.41
CA GLY A 97 6.14 -5.68 7.62
C GLY A 97 6.33 -4.87 6.33
N LEU A 98 6.17 -3.54 6.40
CA LEU A 98 6.76 -2.61 5.43
C LEU A 98 8.24 -2.38 5.69
#